data_AF-A0A2P8QS91-F1
#
_entry.id   AF-A0A2P8QS91-F1
#
_cell.length_a   1.000
_cell.length_b   1.000
_cell.length_c   1.000
_cell.angle_alpha   90.00
_cell.angle_beta   90.00
_cell.angle_gamma   90.00
#
_symmetry.space_group_name_H-M   'P 1'
#
loop_
_entity.id
_entity.type
_entity.pdbx_description
1 polymer ?
#
loop_
_entity_poly.entity_id
_entity_poly.type
_entity_poly.pdbx_seq_one_letter_code
_entity_poly.pdbx_strand_id
1 'polypeptide(L)'
;MMKSLANLLLPIPLLSLSIVSSLLTSATASPAVDKFTNTTPLLIAQNINCSVVNIRTGQLALRFSPNGKSRAGLDNGNTVESLRGGSGVWRYIRVLDGPNRRINGLEGWVNSNYLACGGVDDSGDFMNVRVFDPPSNIRTSPNGNVKCTIARRRTIQVYVEPQNGWYSTTACGGGWIHESQIRY
;
A
#
# COMPACT_ATOMS: atom_id res chain seq x y z
N MET A 1 -48.51 -15.23 29.84
CA MET A 1 -48.26 -13.83 30.26
C MET A 1 -47.64 -13.09 29.08
N MET A 2 -48.46 -12.43 28.26
CA MET A 2 -48.01 -11.60 27.13
C MET A 2 -48.40 -10.16 27.44
N LYS A 3 -47.42 -9.26 27.55
CA LYS A 3 -47.65 -7.83 27.78
C LYS A 3 -47.68 -7.10 26.44
N SER A 4 -48.81 -6.42 26.23
CA SER A 4 -49.16 -5.55 25.12
C SER A 4 -48.20 -4.36 24.98
N LEU A 5 -47.83 -4.02 23.75
CA LEU A 5 -47.09 -2.81 23.38
C LEU A 5 -48.10 -1.78 22.85
N ALA A 6 -48.35 -0.74 23.64
CA ALA A 6 -49.18 0.38 23.26
C ALA A 6 -48.36 1.44 22.50
N ASN A 7 -48.94 1.89 21.39
CA ASN A 7 -48.50 2.97 20.51
C ASN A 7 -48.21 4.28 21.25
N LEU A 8 -47.10 4.93 20.91
CA LEU A 8 -46.85 6.34 21.22
C LEU A 8 -46.60 7.09 19.90
N LEU A 9 -47.62 7.76 19.39
CA LEU A 9 -47.51 8.72 18.29
C LEU A 9 -47.54 10.13 18.91
N LEU A 10 -46.43 10.86 18.77
CA LEU A 10 -46.32 12.28 19.13
C LEU A 10 -46.46 13.14 17.86
N PRO A 11 -47.18 14.27 17.91
CA PRO A 11 -47.31 15.19 16.78
C PRO A 11 -46.07 16.10 16.63
N ILE A 12 -45.58 16.24 15.40
CA ILE A 12 -44.45 17.11 15.04
C ILE A 12 -45.01 18.50 14.68
N PRO A 13 -44.50 19.61 15.27
CA PRO A 13 -44.90 20.96 14.89
C PRO A 13 -44.23 21.41 13.59
N LEU A 14 -45.01 22.05 12.72
CA LEU A 14 -44.58 22.68 11.48
C LEU A 14 -43.79 23.96 11.76
N LEU A 15 -42.52 23.98 11.38
CA LEU A 15 -41.67 25.18 11.37
C LEU A 15 -41.88 25.96 10.06
N SER A 16 -42.20 27.25 10.19
CA SER A 16 -42.32 28.19 9.08
C SER A 16 -40.93 28.56 8.53
N LEU A 17 -40.77 28.49 7.20
CA LEU A 17 -39.60 29.03 6.52
C LEU A 17 -39.88 30.46 6.04
N SER A 18 -39.16 31.43 6.61
CA SER A 18 -39.09 32.80 6.11
C SER A 18 -38.15 32.88 4.91
N ILE A 19 -38.64 33.42 3.80
CA ILE A 19 -37.89 33.64 2.57
C ILE A 19 -37.14 34.96 2.72
N VAL A 20 -35.81 34.91 2.84
CA VAL A 20 -34.95 36.09 2.79
C VAL A 20 -34.48 36.28 1.35
N SER A 21 -35.05 37.27 0.67
CA SER A 21 -34.62 37.74 -0.64
C SER A 21 -33.23 38.37 -0.52
N SER A 22 -32.25 37.82 -1.24
CA SER A 22 -30.90 38.39 -1.35
C SER A 22 -30.70 38.96 -2.76
N LEU A 23 -30.30 40.24 -2.80
CA LEU A 23 -29.97 41.02 -3.99
C LEU A 23 -28.95 40.31 -4.89
N LEU A 24 -29.19 40.37 -6.21
CA LEU A 24 -28.20 40.04 -7.22
C LEU A 24 -27.19 41.17 -7.35
N THR A 25 -25.92 40.86 -7.11
CA THR A 25 -24.77 41.66 -7.56
C THR A 25 -23.99 40.83 -8.59
N SER A 26 -23.93 41.35 -9.81
CA SER A 26 -23.21 40.75 -10.94
C SER A 26 -21.69 40.80 -10.69
N ALA A 27 -21.08 39.65 -10.44
CA ALA A 27 -19.63 39.49 -10.43
C ALA A 27 -19.14 39.02 -11.81
N THR A 28 -18.11 39.68 -12.32
CA THR A 28 -17.42 39.36 -13.56
C THR A 28 -16.71 38.01 -13.43
N ALA A 29 -17.01 37.09 -14.35
CA ALA A 29 -16.38 35.77 -14.41
C ALA A 29 -14.90 35.92 -14.82
N SER A 30 -13.99 35.59 -13.90
CA SER A 30 -12.65 35.12 -14.25
C SER A 30 -12.72 33.60 -14.43
N PRO A 31 -11.92 32.99 -15.32
CA PRO A 31 -11.85 31.54 -15.42
C PRO A 31 -11.28 31.00 -14.10
N ALA A 32 -12.14 30.42 -13.27
CA ALA A 32 -11.71 29.61 -12.15
C ALA A 32 -10.96 28.41 -12.75
N VAL A 33 -9.67 28.31 -12.44
CA VAL A 33 -8.95 27.05 -12.48
C VAL A 33 -9.74 26.11 -11.57
N ASP A 34 -10.40 25.12 -12.18
CA ASP A 34 -11.03 24.03 -11.44
C ASP A 34 -9.95 23.39 -10.57
N LYS A 35 -9.95 23.77 -9.28
CA LYS A 35 -9.37 22.94 -8.24
C LYS A 35 -10.22 21.68 -8.23
N PHE A 36 -9.76 20.67 -8.96
CA PHE A 36 -10.16 19.29 -8.78
C PHE A 36 -9.90 18.91 -7.32
N THR A 37 -10.85 19.19 -6.45
CA THR A 37 -11.00 18.50 -5.17
C THR A 37 -11.54 17.12 -5.49
N ASN A 38 -10.65 16.23 -5.94
CA ASN A 38 -10.92 14.80 -5.98
C ASN A 38 -10.88 14.27 -4.55
N THR A 39 -11.94 14.57 -3.80
CA THR A 39 -12.27 13.79 -2.60
C THR A 39 -13.29 12.74 -3.04
N THR A 40 -12.79 11.68 -3.67
CA THR A 40 -13.55 10.44 -3.83
C THR A 40 -12.88 9.40 -2.93
N PRO A 41 -13.59 8.79 -1.96
CA PRO A 41 -13.03 7.70 -1.19
C PRO A 41 -13.00 6.46 -2.08
N LEU A 42 -11.90 6.28 -2.79
CA LEU A 42 -11.63 5.05 -3.53
C LEU A 42 -11.14 4.00 -2.53
N LEU A 43 -12.06 3.30 -1.88
CA LEU A 43 -11.78 2.04 -1.19
C LEU A 43 -11.52 0.95 -2.24
N ILE A 44 -10.42 1.05 -2.99
CA ILE A 44 -9.85 -0.13 -3.62
C ILE A 44 -8.98 -0.78 -2.55
N ALA A 45 -9.32 -2.01 -2.18
CA ALA A 45 -8.41 -2.88 -1.46
C ALA A 45 -7.18 -3.09 -2.36
N GLN A 46 -6.18 -2.23 -2.20
CA GLN A 46 -4.89 -2.33 -2.86
C GLN A 46 -4.22 -3.61 -2.35
N ASN A 47 -4.27 -4.68 -3.15
CA ASN A 47 -3.59 -5.93 -2.82
C ASN A 47 -2.08 -5.70 -2.93
N ILE A 48 -1.46 -5.31 -1.82
CA ILE A 48 -0.01 -5.13 -1.74
C ILE A 48 0.63 -6.51 -1.63
N ASN A 49 1.26 -6.96 -2.71
CA ASN A 49 2.02 -8.20 -2.70
C ASN A 49 3.42 -7.96 -2.13
N CYS A 50 3.88 -8.91 -1.33
CA CYS A 50 5.17 -8.87 -0.66
C CYS A 50 5.93 -10.18 -0.87
N SER A 51 7.25 -10.07 -0.99
CA SER A 51 8.16 -11.22 -0.95
C SER A 51 8.78 -11.37 0.44
N VAL A 52 8.91 -12.61 0.90
CA VAL A 52 9.67 -12.94 2.11
C VAL A 52 11.17 -12.86 1.78
N VAL A 53 11.92 -12.10 2.56
CA VAL A 53 13.33 -11.76 2.28
C VAL A 53 14.18 -11.69 3.55
N ASN A 54 15.50 -11.71 3.36
CA ASN A 54 16.52 -11.50 4.39
C ASN A 54 16.54 -12.51 5.55
N ILE A 55 15.94 -13.69 5.37
CA ILE A 55 16.14 -14.81 6.31
C ILE A 55 17.55 -15.35 6.11
N ARG A 56 18.35 -15.39 7.18
CA ARG A 56 19.72 -15.97 7.16
C ARG A 56 19.77 -17.39 7.73
N THR A 57 18.90 -17.68 8.69
CA THR A 57 18.76 -18.96 9.37
C THR A 57 17.29 -19.17 9.75
N GLY A 58 16.83 -20.43 9.77
CA GLY A 58 15.45 -20.77 10.12
C GLY A 58 14.43 -20.32 9.06
N GLN A 59 13.20 -20.05 9.51
CA GLN A 59 12.07 -19.63 8.67
C GLN A 59 11.36 -18.43 9.31
N LEU A 60 10.71 -17.59 8.49
CA LEU A 60 9.80 -16.57 8.98
C LEU A 60 8.52 -17.25 9.47
N ALA A 61 8.25 -17.14 10.77
CA ALA A 61 7.06 -17.73 11.36
C ALA A 61 5.80 -16.92 10.99
N LEU A 62 4.86 -17.57 10.31
CA LEU A 62 3.45 -17.17 10.28
C LEU A 62 2.83 -17.54 11.64
N ARG A 63 2.18 -16.59 12.32
CA ARG A 63 1.66 -16.78 13.68
C ARG A 63 0.16 -16.49 13.76
N PHE A 64 -0.51 -17.11 14.74
CA PHE A 64 -1.93 -16.82 15.02
C PHE A 64 -2.15 -15.41 15.59
N SER A 65 -1.15 -14.89 16.31
CA SER A 65 -1.14 -13.53 16.88
C SER A 65 0.29 -12.99 16.95
N PRO A 66 0.47 -11.66 17.07
CA PRO A 66 1.76 -11.07 17.41
C PRO A 66 2.40 -11.76 18.62
N ASN A 67 3.66 -12.18 18.50
CA ASN A 67 4.40 -12.98 19.50
C ASN A 67 3.78 -14.34 19.88
N GLY A 68 2.65 -14.75 19.29
CA GLY A 68 1.96 -16.00 19.60
C GLY A 68 2.59 -17.25 18.98
N LYS A 69 1.92 -18.39 19.12
CA LYS A 69 2.38 -19.67 18.56
C LYS A 69 2.55 -19.59 17.03
N SER A 70 3.63 -20.21 16.52
CA SER A 70 3.82 -20.39 15.08
C SER A 70 2.79 -21.36 14.51
N ARG A 71 2.23 -20.99 13.36
CA ARG A 71 1.26 -21.74 12.56
C ARG A 71 1.93 -22.43 11.37
N ALA A 72 2.85 -21.72 10.72
CA ALA A 72 3.63 -22.20 9.58
C ALA A 72 4.96 -21.43 9.50
N GLY A 73 5.88 -21.92 8.67
CA GLY A 73 7.10 -21.23 8.32
C GLY A 73 7.11 -20.85 6.84
N LEU A 74 7.74 -19.70 6.56
CA LEU A 74 7.96 -19.17 5.22
C LEU A 74 9.47 -19.01 4.99
N ASP A 75 9.91 -19.30 3.78
CA ASP A 75 11.28 -19.19 3.30
C ASP A 75 11.46 -17.93 2.45
N ASN A 76 12.72 -17.55 2.20
CA ASN A 76 13.00 -16.47 1.24
C ASN A 76 12.42 -16.81 -0.14
N GLY A 77 11.80 -15.83 -0.78
CA GLY A 77 11.17 -15.98 -2.09
C GLY A 77 9.69 -16.37 -2.06
N ASN A 78 9.13 -16.74 -0.90
CA ASN A 78 7.68 -16.91 -0.79
C ASN A 78 6.94 -15.58 -0.98
N THR A 79 5.76 -15.64 -1.58
CA THR A 79 4.92 -14.46 -1.84
C THR A 79 3.70 -14.44 -0.93
N VAL A 80 3.37 -13.25 -0.44
CA VAL A 80 2.25 -13.01 0.47
C VAL A 80 1.51 -11.75 0.08
N GLU A 81 0.23 -11.69 0.36
CA GLU A 81 -0.62 -10.50 0.24
C GLU A 81 -0.69 -9.81 1.60
N SER A 82 -0.38 -8.52 1.66
CA SER A 82 -0.52 -7.71 2.87
C SER A 82 -1.97 -7.25 3.03
N LEU A 83 -2.69 -7.89 3.94
CA LEU A 83 -4.10 -7.58 4.21
C LEU A 83 -4.27 -6.43 5.20
N ARG A 84 -3.39 -6.33 6.21
CA ARG A 84 -3.50 -5.29 7.25
C ARG A 84 -2.19 -5.00 7.97
N GLY A 85 -1.96 -3.72 8.28
CA GLY A 85 -0.93 -3.29 9.24
C GLY A 85 -1.28 -3.68 10.69
N GLY A 86 -0.27 -3.96 11.50
CA GLY A 86 -0.38 -4.10 12.94
C GLY A 86 0.46 -3.08 13.70
N SER A 87 0.43 -3.17 15.03
CA SER A 87 1.33 -2.38 15.87
C SER A 87 2.77 -2.84 15.73
N GLY A 88 3.71 -1.89 15.67
CA GLY A 88 5.14 -2.15 15.57
C GLY A 88 5.53 -2.88 14.29
N VAL A 89 6.25 -3.99 14.44
CA VAL A 89 6.79 -4.79 13.32
C VAL A 89 5.81 -5.83 12.79
N TRP A 90 4.56 -5.84 13.23
CA TRP A 90 3.61 -6.89 12.86
C TRP A 90 2.80 -6.54 11.64
N ARG A 91 2.65 -7.50 10.72
CA ARG A 91 1.77 -7.39 9.56
C ARG A 91 0.93 -8.64 9.41
N TYR A 92 -0.35 -8.44 9.14
CA TYR A 92 -1.29 -9.53 8.86
C TYR A 92 -1.31 -9.77 7.35
N ILE A 93 -1.04 -11.01 6.96
CA ILE A 93 -0.85 -11.40 5.57
C ILE A 93 -1.68 -12.64 5.21
N ARG A 94 -1.83 -12.89 3.91
CA ARG A 94 -2.24 -14.17 3.33
C ARG A 94 -1.11 -14.74 2.50
N VAL A 95 -0.82 -16.03 2.63
CA VAL A 95 0.20 -16.68 1.83
C VAL A 95 -0.35 -16.95 0.42
N LEU A 96 0.34 -16.47 -0.61
CA LEU A 96 -0.01 -16.72 -2.00
C LEU A 96 0.77 -17.92 -2.54
N ASP A 97 2.09 -17.90 -2.35
CA ASP A 97 3.00 -18.99 -2.71
C ASP A 97 3.99 -19.27 -1.58
N GLY A 98 3.72 -20.32 -0.81
CA GLY A 98 4.53 -20.78 0.31
C GLY A 98 5.45 -21.96 -0.05
N PRO A 99 6.19 -22.52 0.93
CA PRO A 99 7.12 -23.62 0.70
C PRO A 99 6.47 -24.92 0.18
N ASN A 100 5.15 -25.05 0.38
CA ASN A 100 4.33 -26.10 -0.20
C ASN A 100 2.85 -25.68 -0.23
N ARG A 101 2.07 -26.37 -1.08
CA ARG A 101 0.65 -26.04 -1.32
C ARG A 101 -0.26 -26.09 -0.08
N ARG A 102 0.13 -26.76 1.00
CA ARG A 102 -0.69 -26.80 2.24
C ARG A 102 -0.66 -25.47 3.01
N ILE A 103 0.32 -24.61 2.73
CA ILE A 103 0.51 -23.33 3.39
C ILE A 103 -0.16 -22.19 2.59
N ASN A 104 -0.38 -22.37 1.29
CA ASN A 104 -1.03 -21.38 0.44
C ASN A 104 -2.46 -21.11 0.94
N GLY A 105 -2.87 -19.84 0.94
CA GLY A 105 -4.14 -19.36 1.49
C GLY A 105 -4.16 -19.22 3.01
N LEU A 106 -3.15 -19.70 3.75
CA LEU A 106 -3.09 -19.46 5.19
C LEU A 106 -2.87 -17.98 5.49
N GLU A 107 -3.59 -17.51 6.48
CA GLU A 107 -3.44 -16.15 7.00
C GLU A 107 -2.83 -16.14 8.40
N GLY A 108 -2.19 -15.02 8.73
CA GLY A 108 -1.60 -14.83 10.04
C GLY A 108 -0.67 -13.63 10.11
N TRP A 109 -0.05 -13.49 11.27
CA TRP A 109 0.87 -12.43 11.58
C TRP A 109 2.31 -12.83 11.32
N VAL A 110 3.04 -11.96 10.63
CA VAL A 110 4.48 -12.08 10.40
C VAL A 110 5.20 -10.81 10.84
N ASN A 111 6.51 -10.92 11.05
CA ASN A 111 7.37 -9.77 11.27
C ASN A 111 7.69 -9.10 9.92
N SER A 112 7.23 -7.86 9.74
CA SER A 112 7.32 -7.09 8.50
C SER A 112 8.75 -6.74 8.08
N ASN A 113 9.74 -6.83 8.98
CA ASN A 113 11.15 -6.61 8.61
C ASN A 113 11.67 -7.64 7.58
N TYR A 114 11.02 -8.80 7.54
CA TYR A 114 11.28 -9.89 6.59
C TYR A 114 10.36 -9.86 5.37
N LEU A 115 9.58 -8.78 5.19
CA LEU A 115 8.81 -8.54 3.99
C LEU A 115 9.48 -7.42 3.18
N ALA A 116 9.67 -7.65 1.90
CA ALA A 116 9.73 -6.58 0.91
C ALA A 116 8.32 -6.50 0.32
N CYS A 117 7.71 -5.32 0.30
CA CYS A 117 6.36 -5.16 -0.24
C CYS A 117 6.38 -4.18 -1.41
N GLY A 118 5.87 -4.65 -2.54
CA GLY A 118 5.62 -3.91 -3.76
C GLY A 118 4.18 -3.45 -3.78
N GLY A 119 3.95 -2.16 -3.51
CA GLY A 119 2.64 -1.54 -3.69
C GLY A 119 2.69 -0.65 -4.91
N VAL A 120 1.77 -0.88 -5.85
CA VAL A 120 1.46 0.11 -6.88
C VAL A 120 0.72 1.24 -6.19
N ASP A 121 1.04 2.50 -6.49
CA ASP A 121 0.26 3.63 -5.99
C ASP A 121 -1.17 3.61 -6.57
N ASP A 122 -2.07 4.40 -5.98
CA ASP A 122 -3.47 4.49 -6.41
C ASP A 122 -3.65 4.94 -7.87
N SER A 123 -2.58 5.48 -8.49
CA SER A 123 -2.52 5.80 -9.92
C SER A 123 -2.16 4.63 -10.82
N GLY A 124 -1.58 3.54 -10.30
CA GLY A 124 -1.11 2.45 -11.16
C GLY A 124 0.27 2.69 -11.79
N ASP A 125 0.84 3.89 -11.60
CA ASP A 125 1.98 4.39 -12.38
C ASP A 125 3.32 4.06 -11.72
N PHE A 126 3.33 3.93 -10.39
CA PHE A 126 4.55 3.68 -9.63
C PHE A 126 4.41 2.50 -8.67
N MET A 127 5.47 1.70 -8.55
CA MET A 127 5.65 0.64 -7.58
C MET A 127 6.69 1.04 -6.52
N ASN A 128 6.37 0.83 -5.25
CA ASN A 128 7.34 0.94 -4.16
C ASN A 128 8.23 -0.30 -4.12
N VAL A 129 9.55 -0.14 -4.24
CA VAL A 129 10.51 -1.25 -4.22
C VAL A 129 11.59 -1.03 -3.18
N ARG A 130 12.04 -2.12 -2.55
CA ARG A 130 13.14 -2.07 -1.59
C ARG A 130 14.47 -2.22 -2.31
N VAL A 131 15.34 -1.24 -2.15
CA VAL A 131 16.77 -1.40 -2.44
C VAL A 131 17.35 -2.33 -1.38
N PHE A 132 17.64 -3.57 -1.75
CA PHE A 132 17.96 -4.64 -0.79
C PHE A 132 19.47 -4.88 -0.61
N ASP A 133 20.28 -4.53 -1.62
CA ASP A 133 21.73 -4.71 -1.60
C ASP A 133 22.51 -3.40 -1.92
N PRO A 134 22.55 -2.45 -0.96
CA PRO A 134 23.39 -1.27 -1.08
C PRO A 134 24.89 -1.64 -1.02
N PRO A 135 25.78 -0.93 -1.74
CA PRO A 135 25.47 0.23 -2.57
C PRO A 135 24.77 -0.16 -3.89
N SER A 136 23.65 0.50 -4.20
CA SER A 136 22.92 0.31 -5.47
C SER A 136 22.97 1.59 -6.29
N ASN A 137 23.15 1.48 -7.61
CA ASN A 137 23.44 2.63 -8.46
C ASN A 137 22.21 3.04 -9.26
N ILE A 138 21.84 4.31 -9.15
CA ILE A 138 20.91 4.94 -10.09
C ILE A 138 21.74 5.47 -11.26
N ARG A 139 21.34 5.13 -12.48
CA ARG A 139 22.03 5.53 -13.72
C ARG A 139 21.22 6.52 -14.54
N THR A 140 21.88 7.28 -15.41
CA THR A 140 21.22 8.26 -16.31
C THR A 140 20.39 7.57 -17.40
N SER A 141 20.76 6.35 -17.77
CA SER A 141 20.07 5.46 -18.71
C SER A 141 20.40 4.00 -18.36
N PRO A 142 19.68 3.00 -18.91
CA PRO A 142 20.08 1.60 -18.82
C PRO A 142 21.54 1.40 -19.23
N ASN A 143 22.34 0.76 -18.37
CA ASN A 143 23.79 0.58 -18.52
C ASN A 143 24.63 1.87 -18.66
N GLY A 144 24.04 3.06 -18.52
CA GLY A 144 24.71 4.35 -18.67
C GLY A 144 25.54 4.76 -17.45
N ASN A 145 25.92 6.03 -17.37
CA ASN A 145 26.71 6.56 -16.27
C ASN A 145 25.95 6.49 -14.94
N VAL A 146 26.67 6.25 -13.84
CA VAL A 146 26.10 6.31 -12.48
C VAL A 146 25.77 7.77 -12.18
N LYS A 147 24.49 8.06 -11.96
CA LYS A 147 23.98 9.38 -11.55
C LYS A 147 24.11 9.56 -10.04
N CYS A 148 23.76 8.53 -9.26
CA CYS A 148 23.96 8.52 -7.81
C CYS A 148 24.05 7.09 -7.29
N THR A 149 24.46 6.96 -6.02
CA THR A 149 24.46 5.68 -5.30
C THR A 149 23.57 5.76 -4.07
N ILE A 150 22.66 4.80 -3.94
CA ILE A 150 21.86 4.60 -2.74
C ILE A 150 22.71 3.80 -1.75
N ALA A 151 23.17 4.47 -0.70
CA ALA A 151 24.14 3.91 0.26
C ALA A 151 23.52 3.01 1.34
N ARG A 152 22.20 3.03 1.52
CA ARG A 152 21.49 2.29 2.59
C ARG A 152 20.22 1.66 2.07
N ARG A 153 19.80 0.55 2.69
CA ARG A 153 18.54 -0.11 2.36
C ARG A 153 17.40 0.85 2.62
N ARG A 154 16.58 1.10 1.61
CA ARG A 154 15.39 1.95 1.70
C ARG A 154 14.40 1.59 0.62
N THR A 155 13.16 2.01 0.79
CA THR A 155 12.14 1.95 -0.25
C THR A 155 12.30 3.15 -1.19
N ILE A 156 12.16 2.91 -2.49
CA ILE A 156 12.07 3.94 -3.53
C ILE A 156 10.87 3.64 -4.42
N GLN A 157 10.39 4.64 -5.15
CA GLN A 157 9.37 4.44 -6.18
C GLN A 157 10.05 4.19 -7.53
N VAL A 158 9.55 3.20 -8.26
CA VAL A 158 9.88 2.94 -9.65
C VAL A 158 8.62 2.98 -10.50
N TYR A 159 8.72 3.32 -11.78
CA TYR A 159 7.63 3.14 -12.72
C TYR A 159 7.42 1.66 -13.01
N VAL A 160 6.17 1.23 -13.20
CA VAL A 160 5.81 -0.20 -13.29
C VAL A 160 6.34 -0.87 -14.56
N GLU A 161 6.60 -0.10 -15.62
CA GLU A 161 7.05 -0.62 -16.93
C GLU A 161 8.59 -0.65 -17.02
N PRO A 162 9.24 -1.83 -16.86
CA PRO A 162 10.68 -1.94 -17.03
C PRO A 162 11.08 -1.95 -18.51
N GLN A 163 12.33 -1.53 -18.77
CA GLN A 163 13.00 -1.69 -20.05
C GLN A 163 14.21 -2.61 -19.88
N ASN A 164 14.10 -3.86 -20.35
CA ASN A 164 15.17 -4.86 -20.29
C ASN A 164 15.80 -5.02 -18.88
N GLY A 165 14.95 -5.17 -17.85
CA GLY A 165 15.39 -5.30 -16.45
C GLY A 165 15.74 -3.96 -15.76
N TRP A 166 15.55 -2.83 -16.42
CA TRP A 166 15.75 -1.50 -15.84
C TRP A 166 14.44 -0.81 -15.53
N TYR A 167 14.34 -0.29 -14.32
CA TYR A 167 13.19 0.45 -13.84
C TYR A 167 13.51 1.93 -13.76
N SER A 168 12.67 2.77 -14.35
CA SER A 168 12.75 4.22 -14.14
C SER A 168 12.35 4.54 -12.71
N THR A 169 13.00 5.50 -12.05
CA THR A 169 12.74 5.87 -10.64
C THR A 169 12.78 7.37 -10.43
N THR A 170 12.06 7.85 -9.43
CA THR A 170 12.16 9.24 -8.94
C THR A 170 13.36 9.46 -8.02
N ALA A 171 14.02 8.39 -7.56
CA ALA A 171 15.18 8.48 -6.68
C ALA A 171 16.30 9.32 -7.33
N CYS A 172 16.96 10.16 -6.53
CA CYS A 172 18.02 11.07 -6.99
C CYS A 172 17.58 12.03 -8.10
N GLY A 173 16.32 12.47 -8.07
CA GLY A 173 15.76 13.39 -9.08
C GLY A 173 15.64 12.74 -10.45
N GLY A 174 15.27 11.46 -10.51
CA GLY A 174 15.10 10.72 -11.75
C GLY A 174 16.29 9.82 -12.11
N GLY A 175 16.04 8.66 -12.70
CA GLY A 175 17.06 7.80 -13.29
C GLY A 175 16.60 6.36 -13.44
N TRP A 176 17.55 5.45 -13.60
CA TRP A 176 17.29 4.03 -13.84
C TRP A 176 17.98 3.16 -12.81
N ILE A 177 17.27 2.18 -12.26
CA ILE A 177 17.81 1.16 -11.36
C ILE A 177 17.56 -0.23 -11.95
N HIS A 178 18.56 -1.11 -11.87
CA HIS A 178 18.43 -2.47 -12.38
C HIS A 178 17.64 -3.35 -11.41
N GLU A 179 16.82 -4.25 -11.92
CA GLU A 179 15.98 -5.16 -11.13
C GLU A 179 16.80 -6.02 -10.16
N SER A 180 18.05 -6.32 -10.50
CA SER A 180 18.95 -7.08 -9.62
C SER A 180 19.29 -6.35 -8.31
N GLN A 181 19.02 -5.04 -8.21
CA GLN A 181 19.32 -4.20 -7.04
C GLN A 181 18.08 -3.91 -6.18
N ILE A 182 16.91 -4.31 -6.65
CA ILE A 182 15.62 -4.06 -5.98
C ILE A 182 14.89 -5.37 -5.70
N ARG A 183 13.96 -5.32 -4.75
CA ARG A 183 12.97 -6.36 -4.50
C ARG A 183 11.60 -5.71 -4.31
N TYR A 184 10.59 -6.36 -4.87
CA TYR A 184 9.18 -6.09 -4.64
C TYR A 184 8.72 -6.87 -3.41
#